data_AF-A0A2A3M8F8-F1
#
_entry.id   AF-A0A2A3M8F8-F1
#
_cell.length_a   1.000
_cell.length_b   1.000
_cell.length_c   1.000
_cell.angle_alpha   90.00
_cell.angle_beta   90.00
_cell.angle_gamma   90.00
#
_symmetry.space_group_name_H-M   'P 1'
#
loop_
_entity.id
_entity.type
_entity.pdbx_description
1 polymer ?
#
loop_
_entity_poly.entity_id
_entity_poly.type
_entity_poly.pdbx_seq_one_letter_code
_entity_poly.pdbx_strand_id
1 'polypeptide(L)' 'MNTLRKKASPHRLVGVEHLMSQALAEFEAESRLACRALRVRMAVMTFGVGSLLPNDLPGDAPEVERPETFLSNTLH' A
#
# COMPACT_ATOMS: atom_id res chain seq x y z
N MET A 1 5.95 26.76 48.22
CA MET A 1 5.40 25.72 47.32
C MET A 1 6.27 25.70 46.08
N ASN A 2 7.27 24.79 46.04
CA ASN A 2 8.34 24.85 45.05
C ASN A 2 7.94 24.01 43.83
N THR A 3 7.70 24.65 42.69
CA THR A 3 7.39 23.97 41.43
C THR A 3 8.68 23.46 40.80
N LEU A 4 8.99 22.18 41.05
CA LEU A 4 10.11 21.50 40.42
C LEU A 4 9.80 21.27 38.93
N ARG A 5 10.15 22.23 38.07
CA ARG A 5 10.10 22.02 36.61
C ARG A 5 11.16 20.98 36.23
N LYS A 6 10.74 19.72 36.07
CA LYS A 6 11.53 18.67 35.43
C LYS A 6 11.82 19.12 33.99
N LYS A 7 13.02 19.64 33.73
CA LYS A 7 13.55 19.79 32.36
C LYS A 7 13.60 18.38 31.75
N ALA A 8 12.80 18.13 30.73
CA ALA A 8 12.88 16.90 29.95
C ALA A 8 14.29 16.78 29.37
N SER A 9 14.93 15.62 29.52
CA SER A 9 16.28 15.43 29.01
C SER A 9 16.26 15.41 27.48
N PRO A 10 17.19 16.11 26.81
CA PRO A 10 17.22 16.21 25.34
C PRO A 10 17.37 14.85 24.64
N HIS A 11 17.99 13.86 25.30
CA HIS A 11 18.09 12.49 24.79
C HIS A 11 16.74 11.81 24.54
N ARG A 12 15.68 12.21 25.27
CA ARG A 12 14.35 11.61 25.10
C ARG A 12 13.64 12.10 23.83
N LEU A 13 14.02 13.26 23.30
CA LEU A 13 13.44 13.84 22.09
C LEU A 13 14.07 13.23 20.83
N VAL A 14 15.38 13.01 20.83
CA VAL A 14 16.11 12.39 19.69
C VAL A 14 15.62 10.96 19.40
N GLY A 15 15.29 10.18 20.44
CA GLY A 15 14.73 8.85 20.26
C GLY A 15 13.34 8.85 19.62
N VAL A 16 12.52 9.87 19.89
CA VAL A 16 11.17 9.99 19.32
C VAL A 16 11.24 10.42 17.85
N GLU A 17 12.16 11.31 17.49
CA GLU A 17 12.36 11.74 16.10
C GLU A 17 12.78 10.58 15.19
N HIS A 18 13.67 9.70 15.68
CA HIS A 18 14.08 8.52 14.93
C HIS A 18 12.92 7.54 14.72
N LEU A 19 12.14 7.27 15.78
CA LEU A 19 10.94 6.42 15.70
C LEU A 19 9.88 6.99 14.75
N MET A 20 9.66 8.31 14.80
CA MET A 20 8.75 8.98 13.86
C MET A 20 9.25 8.87 12.42
N SER A 21 10.55 9.05 12.19
CA SER A 21 11.14 8.94 10.86
C SER A 21 10.99 7.53 10.29
N GLN A 22 11.22 6.50 11.13
CA GLN A 22 11.01 5.11 10.73
C GLN A 22 9.54 4.82 10.43
N ALA A 23 8.62 5.23 11.32
CA ALA A 23 7.20 5.02 11.12
C ALA A 23 6.68 5.71 9.85
N LEU A 24 7.18 6.91 9.54
CA LEU A 24 6.86 7.61 8.30
C LEU A 24 7.38 6.88 7.06
N ALA A 25 8.61 6.36 7.11
CA ALA A 25 9.19 5.62 5.99
C ALA A 25 8.40 4.34 5.68
N GLU A 26 8.01 3.60 6.72
CA GLU A 26 7.16 2.40 6.61
C GLU A 26 5.78 2.76 6.05
N PHE A 27 5.13 3.78 6.61
CA PHE A 27 3.85 4.28 6.11
C PHE A 27 3.92 4.72 4.64
N GLU A 28 4.97 5.42 4.23
CA GLU A 28 5.14 5.88 2.86
C GLU A 28 5.31 4.69 1.89
N ALA A 29 6.04 3.65 2.31
CA ALA A 29 6.17 2.42 1.54
C ALA A 29 4.82 1.70 1.37
N GLU A 30 4.06 1.53 2.44
CA GLU A 30 2.73 0.92 2.40
C GLU A 30 1.73 1.75 1.57
N SER A 31 1.75 3.07 1.74
CA SER A 31 0.90 4.00 1.00
C SER A 31 1.15 3.91 -0.51
N ARG A 32 2.43 3.86 -0.94
CA ARG A 32 2.79 3.65 -2.35
C ARG A 32 2.21 2.34 -2.89
N LEU A 33 2.30 1.26 -2.13
CA LEU A 33 1.76 -0.05 -2.51
C LEU A 33 0.22 0.02 -2.65
N ALA A 34 -0.47 0.62 -1.67
CA ALA A 34 -1.92 0.77 -1.66
C ALA A 34 -2.40 1.62 -2.84
N CYS A 35 -1.75 2.76 -3.11
CA CYS A 35 -2.08 3.62 -4.25
C CYS A 35 -1.88 2.89 -5.59
N ARG A 36 -0.84 2.07 -5.69
CA ARG A 36 -0.61 1.25 -6.87
C ARG A 36 -1.74 0.23 -7.06
N ALA A 37 -2.07 -0.53 -6.01
CA ALA A 37 -3.14 -1.52 -6.06
C ALA A 37 -4.49 -0.89 -6.43
N LEU A 38 -4.80 0.29 -5.89
CA LEU A 38 -6.01 1.03 -6.25
C LEU A 38 -6.03 1.40 -7.74
N ARG A 39 -4.92 1.91 -8.28
CA ARG A 39 -4.80 2.25 -9.71
C ARG A 39 -5.03 1.04 -10.60
N VAL A 40 -4.41 -0.08 -10.25
CA VAL A 40 -4.59 -1.36 -10.95
C VAL A 40 -6.04 -1.81 -10.91
N ARG A 41 -6.67 -1.77 -9.73
CA ARG A 41 -8.08 -2.12 -9.58
C ARG A 41 -8.98 -1.23 -10.44
N MET A 42 -8.76 0.08 -10.45
CA MET A 42 -9.51 1.00 -11.29
C MET A 42 -9.32 0.68 -12.78
N ALA A 43 -8.07 0.46 -13.21
CA ALA A 43 -7.78 0.09 -14.59
C ALA A 43 -8.49 -1.20 -15.02
N VAL A 44 -8.48 -2.25 -14.19
CA VAL A 44 -9.21 -3.50 -14.45
C VAL A 44 -10.72 -3.27 -14.51
N MET A 45 -11.27 -2.49 -13.57
CA MET A 45 -12.71 -2.23 -13.55
C MET A 45 -13.18 -1.40 -14.75
N THR A 46 -12.33 -0.53 -15.30
CA THR A 46 -12.69 0.34 -16.43
C THR A 46 -12.35 -0.26 -17.80
N PHE A 47 -11.20 -0.91 -17.92
CA PHE A 47 -10.63 -1.34 -19.22
C PHE A 47 -10.44 -2.85 -19.32
N GLY A 48 -10.71 -3.60 -18.24
CA GLY A 48 -10.49 -5.04 -18.18
C GLY A 48 -9.03 -5.42 -17.90
N VAL A 49 -8.80 -6.71 -17.64
CA VAL A 49 -7.50 -7.26 -17.20
C VAL A 49 -6.40 -7.10 -18.26
N GLY A 50 -6.74 -7.09 -19.55
CA GLY A 50 -5.78 -6.94 -20.66
C GLY A 50 -5.11 -5.57 -20.74
N SER A 51 -5.56 -4.60 -19.94
CA SER A 51 -4.96 -3.26 -19.85
C SER A 51 -3.76 -3.17 -18.91
N LEU A 52 -3.50 -4.21 -18.10
CA LEU A 52 -2.42 -4.21 -17.12
C LEU A 52 -1.09 -4.60 -17.75
N LEU A 53 0.00 -3.89 -17.39
CA LEU A 53 1.35 -4.32 -17.74
C LEU A 53 1.82 -5.40 -16.75
N PRO A 54 2.73 -6.31 -17.16
CA PRO A 54 3.27 -7.35 -16.27
C PRO A 54 3.86 -6.80 -14.97
N ASN A 55 4.41 -5.58 -15.03
CA ASN A 55 4.94 -4.91 -13.84
C ASN A 55 3.85 -4.54 -12.85
N ASP A 56 2.63 -4.23 -13.29
CA ASP A 56 1.53 -3.76 -12.43
C ASP A 56 0.99 -4.82 -11.47
N LEU A 57 1.33 -6.08 -11.71
CA LEU A 57 1.00 -7.17 -10.81
C LEU A 57 2.04 -7.24 -9.68
N PRO A 58 1.62 -7.43 -8.41
CA PRO A 58 2.57 -7.77 -7.36
C PRO A 58 3.24 -9.10 -7.73
N GLY A 59 4.57 -9.12 -7.76
CA GLY A 59 5.38 -10.24 -8.26
C GLY A 59 5.25 -11.57 -7.48
N ASP A 60 4.35 -11.63 -6.51
CA ASP A 60 4.13 -12.76 -5.59
C ASP A 60 2.64 -12.97 -5.27
N ALA A 61 1.73 -12.62 -6.18
CA ALA A 61 0.37 -13.12 -6.05
C ALA A 61 0.40 -14.64 -6.36
N PRO A 62 0.00 -15.53 -5.42
CA PRO A 62 -0.26 -16.91 -5.78
C PRO A 62 -1.30 -16.87 -6.91
N GLU A 63 -1.07 -17.64 -7.97
CA GLU A 63 -1.97 -17.71 -9.12
C GLU A 63 -3.41 -17.81 -8.63
N VAL A 64 -4.14 -16.69 -8.71
CA VAL A 64 -5.56 -16.68 -8.42
C VAL A 64 -6.15 -17.51 -9.55
N GLU A 65 -6.65 -18.69 -9.19
CA GLU A 65 -7.41 -19.59 -10.07
C GLU A 65 -8.30 -18.75 -10.97
N ARG A 66 -8.03 -18.82 -12.28
CA ARG A 66 -8.86 -18.21 -13.31
C ARG A 66 -10.30 -18.70 -13.11
N PRO A 67 -11.31 -17.84 -12.93
CA PRO A 67 -12.67 -18.23 -13.20
C PRO A 67 -12.80 -18.37 -14.73
N GLU A 68 -12.52 -19.56 -15.24
CA GLU A 68 -12.84 -19.93 -16.61
C GLU A 68 -14.36 -20.08 -16.76
N THR A 69 -15.08 -18.98 -16.92
CA THR A 69 -16.49 -19.00 -17.38
C THR A 69 -16.89 -17.67 -18.02
N PHE A 70 -16.24 -17.29 -19.12
CA PHE A 70 -16.74 -16.20 -19.97
C PHE A 70 -16.62 -16.52 -21.47
N LEU A 71 -17.01 -17.73 -21.88
CA LEU A 71 -17.31 -18.09 -23.27
C LEU A 71 -18.34 -19.24 -23.15
N SER A 72 -19.52 -19.25 -23.73
CA SER A 72 -20.08 -18.62 -24.91
C SER A 72 -21.60 -18.58 -24.72
N ASN A 73 -22.28 -17.63 -25.34
CA ASN A 73 -23.55 -17.85 -26.07
C ASN A 73 -24.00 -16.50 -26.65
N THR A 74 -23.31 -16.08 -27.70
CA THR A 74 -23.87 -15.13 -28.65
C THR A 74 -24.66 -15.92 -29.68
N LEU A 75 -25.98 -15.70 -29.66
CA LEU A 75 -26.95 -15.74 -30.77
C LEU A 75 -26.56 -16.50 -32.04
N HIS A 76 -27.30 -17.58 -32.31
CA HIS A 76 -27.78 -17.92 -33.66
C HIS A 76 -29.13 -18.61 -33.60
#